data_AF-A0AB40BEH9-F1
#
_entry.id   AF-A0AB40BEH9-F1
#
_cell.length_a   1.000
_cell.length_b   1.000
_cell.length_c   1.000
_cell.angle_alpha   90.00
_cell.angle_beta   90.00
_cell.angle_gamma   90.00
#
_symmetry.space_group_name_H-M   'P 1'
#
loop_
_entity.id
_entity.type
_entity.pdbx_description
1 polymer ?
#
loop_
_entity_poly.entity_id
_entity_poly.type
_entity_poly.pdbx_seq_one_letter_code
_entity_poly.pdbx_strand_id
1 'polypeptide(L)'
;MNVRREGGRQPFLGSALPLNSSSSSPPSYSLISSLIFTPSWCDSATTMDHYHYHYMSRLVAAVVLLVLLVSVVMADDGICNMTKAGLDSCQPAVTGSPPPDPSQECCQALTAADLPCLCSYKNSVWLPVFGIDPAIAKQLPEKCNLKVPDDC
;
A
#
# COMPACT_ATOMS: atom_id res chain seq x y z
N MET A 1 1.94 36.03 -45.74
CA MET A 1 2.40 34.85 -46.52
C MET A 1 1.64 33.63 -46.02
N ASN A 2 0.71 33.10 -46.83
CA ASN A 2 0.01 31.84 -46.60
C ASN A 2 0.38 30.88 -47.73
N VAL A 3 0.87 29.67 -47.42
CA VAL A 3 0.90 28.54 -48.36
C VAL A 3 0.55 27.25 -47.61
N ARG A 4 -0.41 26.55 -48.20
CA ARG A 4 -1.06 25.28 -47.85
C ARG A 4 -0.40 24.14 -48.64
N ARG A 5 -0.39 22.90 -48.12
CA ARG A 5 -0.44 21.61 -48.88
C ARG A 5 -1.12 20.57 -47.97
N GLU A 6 -2.33 20.07 -48.28
CA GLU A 6 -2.66 18.94 -49.18
C GLU A 6 -1.95 17.64 -48.73
N GLY A 7 -2.58 16.53 -48.31
CA GLY A 7 -3.84 15.90 -48.70
C GLY A 7 -3.54 14.48 -49.21
N GLY A 8 -4.03 13.42 -48.54
CA GLY A 8 -3.81 12.03 -48.97
C GLY A 8 -4.63 11.01 -48.16
N ARG A 9 -5.53 10.29 -48.83
CA ARG A 9 -6.59 9.41 -48.32
C ARG A 9 -6.23 7.92 -48.54
N GLN A 10 -6.35 7.12 -47.47
CA GLN A 10 -6.72 5.67 -47.27
C GLN A 10 -6.59 4.63 -48.42
N PRO A 11 -6.41 3.32 -48.13
CA PRO A 11 -7.58 2.42 -47.94
C PRO A 11 -7.43 1.17 -47.04
N PHE A 12 -8.61 0.74 -46.56
CA PHE A 12 -9.15 -0.58 -46.17
C PHE A 12 -8.35 -1.88 -46.39
N LEU A 13 -8.46 -2.80 -45.42
CA LEU A 13 -8.84 -4.24 -45.46
C LEU A 13 -8.47 -4.79 -44.05
N GLY A 14 -9.25 -5.54 -43.26
CA GLY A 14 -10.36 -6.44 -43.49
C GLY A 14 -10.13 -7.69 -42.62
N SER A 15 -11.17 -8.11 -41.88
CA SER A 15 -11.47 -9.51 -41.53
C SER A 15 -11.05 -10.12 -40.17
N ALA A 16 -12.09 -10.40 -39.38
CA ALA A 16 -12.47 -11.71 -38.83
C ALA A 16 -11.87 -12.22 -37.48
N LEU A 17 -12.77 -12.30 -36.49
CA LEU A 17 -12.85 -13.25 -35.36
C LEU A 17 -12.79 -14.73 -35.86
N PRO A 18 -12.39 -15.73 -35.03
CA PRO A 18 -13.33 -16.32 -34.06
C PRO A 18 -12.74 -16.88 -32.73
N LEU A 19 -13.61 -16.85 -31.71
CA LEU A 19 -14.01 -17.92 -30.77
C LEU A 19 -13.01 -19.08 -30.52
N ASN A 20 -12.63 -19.31 -29.25
CA ASN A 20 -12.74 -20.62 -28.54
C ASN A 20 -12.16 -20.48 -27.10
N SER A 21 -12.95 -20.26 -26.05
CA SER A 21 -13.64 -21.27 -25.23
C SER A 21 -12.72 -22.32 -24.58
N SER A 22 -12.43 -22.13 -23.30
CA SER A 22 -12.50 -23.22 -22.30
C SER A 22 -12.98 -22.62 -20.98
N SER A 23 -14.22 -22.17 -21.04
CA SER A 23 -15.13 -22.21 -19.90
C SER A 23 -15.23 -23.65 -19.39
N SER A 24 -14.85 -23.85 -18.14
CA SER A 24 -15.36 -24.97 -17.34
C SER A 24 -15.39 -24.59 -15.86
N SER A 25 -16.06 -23.48 -15.55
CA SER A 25 -17.13 -23.60 -14.55
C SER A 25 -18.09 -24.66 -15.09
N PRO A 26 -18.54 -25.62 -14.27
CA PRO A 26 -19.73 -25.29 -13.48
C PRO A 26 -19.72 -26.08 -12.16
N PRO A 27 -20.85 -26.22 -11.45
CA PRO A 27 -22.11 -25.48 -11.50
C PRO A 27 -22.54 -24.94 -10.14
N SER A 28 -23.30 -23.86 -10.21
CA SER A 28 -24.39 -23.60 -9.27
C SER A 28 -25.31 -24.82 -9.19
N TYR A 29 -25.28 -25.54 -8.07
CA TYR A 29 -26.36 -26.44 -7.68
C TYR A 29 -26.90 -25.99 -6.34
N SER A 30 -28.08 -25.38 -6.39
CA SER A 30 -29.02 -25.52 -5.30
C SER A 30 -29.23 -27.01 -5.04
N LEU A 31 -28.95 -27.40 -3.80
CA LEU A 31 -29.64 -28.42 -3.01
C LEU A 31 -30.18 -29.62 -3.80
N ILE A 32 -29.42 -30.73 -3.85
CA ILE A 32 -29.96 -32.08 -3.63
C ILE A 32 -28.86 -32.95 -3.01
N SER A 33 -29.21 -33.48 -1.84
CA SER A 33 -28.63 -34.61 -1.15
C SER A 33 -28.12 -35.72 -2.09
N SER A 34 -26.86 -36.15 -1.92
CA SER A 34 -26.49 -37.54 -1.60
C SER A 34 -25.00 -37.80 -1.81
N LEU A 35 -24.49 -38.63 -0.91
CA LEU A 35 -23.11 -39.01 -0.67
C LEU A 35 -22.48 -39.86 -1.80
N ILE A 36 -21.15 -40.01 -1.68
CA ILE A 36 -20.28 -41.08 -2.23
C ILE A 36 -19.74 -40.83 -3.65
N PHE A 37 -18.52 -40.28 -3.75
CA PHE A 37 -17.36 -40.89 -4.44
C PHE A 37 -16.14 -39.94 -4.38
N THR A 38 -15.29 -40.08 -3.37
CA THR A 38 -13.87 -39.71 -3.53
C THR A 38 -13.06 -41.00 -3.42
N PRO A 39 -12.47 -41.51 -4.51
CA PRO A 39 -11.57 -42.65 -4.45
C PRO A 39 -10.31 -42.27 -3.66
N SER A 40 -10.03 -43.10 -2.66
CA SER A 40 -8.97 -43.07 -1.66
C SER A 40 -7.58 -43.45 -2.21
N TRP A 41 -7.21 -42.91 -3.37
CA TRP A 41 -5.93 -43.21 -4.03
C TRP A 41 -5.12 -41.93 -4.33
N CYS A 42 -4.87 -41.11 -3.31
CA CYS A 42 -3.83 -40.06 -3.35
C CYS A 42 -3.06 -40.01 -2.01
N ASP A 43 -2.88 -41.16 -1.35
CA ASP A 43 -2.28 -41.28 -0.02
C ASP A 43 -0.78 -41.63 -0.06
N SER A 44 0.02 -40.91 -0.87
CA SER A 44 1.49 -41.09 -0.87
C SER A 44 2.31 -39.81 -0.96
N ALA A 45 1.68 -38.62 -0.98
CA ALA A 45 2.37 -37.33 -0.86
C ALA A 45 2.24 -36.70 0.54
N THR A 46 1.43 -37.27 1.44
CA THR A 46 0.94 -36.60 2.66
C THR A 46 1.93 -36.55 3.83
N THR A 47 3.09 -37.21 3.78
CA THR A 47 4.01 -37.24 4.94
C THR A 47 5.12 -36.20 4.89
N MET A 48 5.52 -35.71 3.71
CA MET A 48 6.53 -34.65 3.57
C MET A 48 5.92 -33.24 3.56
N ASP A 49 4.63 -33.14 3.26
CA ASP A 49 3.83 -31.92 3.39
C ASP A 49 3.35 -31.65 4.82
N HIS A 50 3.22 -32.69 5.66
CA HIS A 50 2.85 -32.49 7.07
C HIS A 50 3.96 -31.76 7.84
N TYR A 51 5.23 -32.11 7.61
CA TYR A 51 6.36 -31.43 8.28
C TYR A 51 6.53 -29.99 7.78
N HIS A 52 6.34 -29.77 6.47
CA HIS A 52 6.39 -28.43 5.89
C HIS A 52 5.20 -27.57 6.35
N TYR A 53 3.99 -28.13 6.45
CA TYR A 53 2.81 -27.44 6.98
C TYR A 53 2.94 -27.13 8.48
N HIS A 54 3.47 -28.05 9.29
CA HIS A 54 3.75 -27.78 10.71
C HIS A 54 4.88 -26.75 10.89
N TYR A 55 5.91 -26.77 10.04
CA TYR A 55 6.98 -25.77 10.05
C TYR A 55 6.46 -24.40 9.63
N MET A 56 5.74 -24.30 8.52
CA MET A 56 5.14 -23.05 8.04
C MET A 56 4.07 -22.54 9.01
N SER A 57 3.26 -23.42 9.61
CA SER A 57 2.30 -23.04 10.64
C SER A 57 2.99 -22.50 11.90
N ARG A 58 4.10 -23.11 12.33
CA ARG A 58 4.90 -22.59 13.46
C ARG A 58 5.61 -21.28 13.12
N LEU A 59 6.13 -21.13 11.91
CA LEU A 59 6.72 -19.88 11.45
C LEU A 59 5.68 -18.77 11.38
N VAL A 60 4.51 -19.03 10.79
CA VAL A 60 3.40 -18.09 10.75
C VAL A 60 2.94 -17.74 12.16
N ALA A 61 2.77 -18.73 13.04
CA ALA A 61 2.41 -18.48 14.44
C ALA A 61 3.46 -17.64 15.17
N ALA A 62 4.75 -17.90 14.95
CA ALA A 62 5.84 -17.13 15.55
C ALA A 62 5.90 -15.69 15.02
N VAL A 63 5.70 -15.49 13.70
CA VAL A 63 5.62 -14.17 13.08
C VAL A 63 4.40 -13.41 13.59
N VAL A 64 3.22 -14.05 13.64
CA VAL A 64 2.00 -13.45 14.20
C VAL A 64 2.20 -13.08 15.66
N LEU A 65 2.79 -13.96 16.48
CA LEU A 65 3.11 -13.68 17.88
C LEU A 65 4.07 -12.49 17.99
N LEU A 66 5.11 -12.43 17.14
CA LEU A 66 6.06 -11.33 17.12
C LEU A 66 5.41 -10.00 16.72
N VAL A 67 4.54 -10.00 15.71
CA VAL A 67 3.76 -8.82 15.30
C VAL A 67 2.82 -8.37 16.42
N LEU A 68 2.14 -9.30 17.10
CA LEU A 68 1.29 -8.99 18.24
C LEU A 68 2.09 -8.37 19.40
N LEU A 69 3.27 -8.90 19.71
CA LEU A 69 4.15 -8.34 20.74
C LEU A 69 4.65 -6.93 20.38
N VAL A 70 4.96 -6.68 19.11
CA VAL A 70 5.31 -5.33 18.62
C VAL A 70 4.10 -4.39 18.62
N SER A 71 2.88 -4.90 18.45
CA SER A 71 1.68 -4.03 18.52
C SER A 71 1.38 -3.52 19.94
N VAL A 72 1.78 -4.26 20.99
CA VAL A 72 1.54 -3.88 22.40
C VAL A 72 2.42 -2.69 22.84
N VAL A 73 3.53 -2.42 22.15
CA VAL A 73 4.42 -1.28 22.47
C VAL A 73 4.01 0.04 21.81
N MET A 74 2.87 0.08 21.12
CA MET A 74 2.33 1.27 20.47
C MET A 74 1.09 1.75 21.23
N ALA A 75 1.21 1.92 22.55
CA ALA A 75 0.13 2.39 23.42
C ALA A 75 0.17 3.91 23.64
N ASP A 76 0.62 4.65 22.63
CA ASP A 76 0.49 6.10 22.54
C ASP A 76 -0.03 6.40 21.12
N ASP A 77 -1.12 7.17 21.03
CA ASP A 77 -2.00 7.38 19.86
C ASP A 77 -1.35 8.06 18.62
N GLY A 78 -0.12 7.71 18.23
CA GLY A 78 0.58 8.39 17.14
C GLY A 78 2.04 8.00 16.92
N ILE A 79 2.59 8.40 15.76
CA ILE A 79 4.04 8.38 15.50
C ILE A 79 4.61 9.71 15.99
N CYS A 80 5.69 9.68 16.77
CA CYS A 80 6.38 10.88 17.24
C CYS A 80 5.45 11.88 17.94
N ASN A 81 4.61 11.40 18.85
CA ASN A 81 3.60 12.18 19.56
C ASN A 81 2.58 12.89 18.63
N MET A 82 2.39 12.36 17.42
CA MET A 82 1.45 12.90 16.44
C MET A 82 0.46 11.84 15.96
N THR A 83 -0.82 12.15 16.07
CA THR A 83 -1.88 11.23 15.67
C THR A 83 -1.86 10.95 14.18
N LYS A 84 -2.40 9.80 13.77
CA LYS A 84 -2.54 9.47 12.34
C LYS A 84 -3.33 10.54 11.58
N ALA A 85 -4.38 11.09 12.19
CA ALA A 85 -5.15 12.19 11.59
C ALA A 85 -4.31 13.46 11.39
N GLY A 86 -3.39 13.76 12.32
CA GLY A 86 -2.43 14.86 12.18
C GLY A 86 -1.41 14.63 11.05
N LEU A 87 -0.94 13.39 10.86
CA LEU A 87 -0.09 13.03 9.73
C LEU A 87 -0.84 13.16 8.39
N ASP A 88 -2.06 12.63 8.33
CA ASP A 88 -2.89 12.66 7.13
C ASP A 88 -3.27 14.11 6.74
N SER A 89 -3.48 15.01 7.72
CA SER A 89 -3.75 16.43 7.44
C SER A 89 -2.53 17.19 6.91
N CYS A 90 -1.32 16.74 7.24
CA CYS A 90 -0.07 17.29 6.74
C CYS A 90 0.38 16.71 5.39
N GLN A 91 -0.04 15.48 5.07
CA GLN A 91 0.30 14.80 3.82
C GLN A 91 0.18 15.71 2.59
N PRO A 92 -0.94 16.40 2.30
CA PRO A 92 -1.05 17.20 1.07
C PRO A 92 0.00 18.32 0.97
N ALA A 93 0.50 18.86 2.08
CA ALA A 93 1.51 19.92 2.08
C ALA A 93 2.95 19.39 1.88
N VAL A 94 3.15 18.06 1.96
CA VAL A 94 4.44 17.39 1.76
C VAL A 94 4.45 16.41 0.59
N THR A 95 3.30 16.19 -0.04
CA THR A 95 3.14 15.36 -1.23
C THR A 95 2.66 16.22 -2.40
N GLY A 96 3.46 16.35 -3.46
CA GLY A 96 3.07 17.05 -4.69
C GLY A 96 4.02 18.19 -5.11
N SER A 97 3.94 18.58 -6.39
CA SER A 97 4.70 19.70 -6.96
C SER A 97 3.81 20.55 -7.87
N PRO A 98 3.53 21.82 -7.52
CA PRO A 98 3.90 22.51 -6.27
C PRO A 98 3.01 22.05 -5.08
N PRO A 99 3.55 21.90 -3.86
CA PRO A 99 2.75 21.56 -2.69
C PRO A 99 1.89 22.76 -2.26
N PRO A 100 0.60 22.54 -1.92
CA PRO A 100 -0.25 23.57 -1.31
C PRO A 100 0.27 23.98 0.08
N ASP A 101 -0.24 25.12 0.57
CA ASP A 101 0.05 25.57 1.93
C ASP A 101 -0.54 24.62 2.98
N PRO A 102 0.12 24.46 4.15
CA PRO A 102 -0.36 23.59 5.21
C PRO A 102 -1.69 24.08 5.77
N SER A 103 -2.55 23.11 6.11
CA SER A 103 -3.77 23.38 6.85
C SER A 103 -3.46 23.80 8.28
N GLN A 104 -4.37 24.55 8.91
CA GLN A 104 -4.24 24.91 10.31
C GLN A 104 -4.17 23.67 11.22
N GLU A 105 -4.91 22.62 10.89
CA GLU A 105 -4.90 21.34 11.60
C GLU A 105 -3.53 20.66 11.54
N CYS A 106 -2.87 20.71 10.38
CA CYS A 106 -1.50 20.20 10.23
C CYS A 106 -0.52 20.95 11.15
N CYS A 107 -0.55 22.29 11.14
CA CYS A 107 0.35 23.07 11.99
C CYS A 107 0.08 22.87 13.48
N GLN A 108 -1.18 22.67 13.88
CA GLN A 108 -1.53 22.33 15.26
C GLN A 108 -1.00 20.95 15.65
N ALA A 109 -1.14 19.95 14.77
CA ALA A 109 -0.58 18.62 14.99
C ALA A 109 0.94 18.66 15.13
N LEU A 110 1.64 19.43 14.28
CA LEU A 110 3.10 19.61 14.35
C LEU A 110 3.57 20.31 15.63
N THR A 111 2.73 21.14 16.24
CA THR A 111 3.07 21.82 17.51
C THR A 111 3.14 20.84 18.67
N ALA A 112 2.31 19.79 18.65
CA ALA A 112 2.34 18.70 19.62
C ALA A 112 3.34 17.60 19.25
N ALA A 113 3.79 17.54 17.99
CA ALA A 113 4.67 16.50 17.49
C ALA A 113 6.12 16.65 17.97
N ASP A 114 6.80 15.51 18.10
CA ASP A 114 8.23 15.43 18.34
C ASP A 114 8.97 15.54 16.98
N LEU A 115 9.38 16.76 16.63
CA LEU A 115 10.11 17.05 15.38
C LEU A 115 11.45 16.28 15.29
N PRO A 116 12.30 16.18 16.34
CA PRO A 116 13.46 15.29 16.35
C PRO A 116 13.14 13.83 16.03
N CYS A 117 12.06 13.29 16.61
CA CYS A 117 11.59 11.94 16.30
C CYS A 117 11.19 11.83 14.83
N LEU A 118 10.42 12.77 14.28
CA LEU A 118 10.04 12.76 12.85
C LEU A 118 11.27 12.85 11.93
N CYS A 119 12.29 13.61 12.31
CA CYS A 119 13.55 13.70 11.59
C CYS A 119 14.31 12.38 11.52
N SER A 120 14.16 11.48 12.50
CA SER A 120 14.73 10.13 12.44
C SER A 120 14.17 9.29 11.27
N TYR A 121 12.95 9.62 10.83
CA TYR A 121 12.29 8.95 9.70
C TYR A 121 12.71 9.52 8.33
N LYS A 122 13.58 10.53 8.25
CA LYS A 122 13.97 11.19 6.98
C LYS A 122 14.54 10.23 5.92
N ASN A 123 15.16 9.14 6.35
CA ASN A 123 15.74 8.10 5.49
C ASN A 123 14.91 6.80 5.49
N SER A 124 13.69 6.86 6.00
CA SER A 124 12.84 5.69 6.14
C SER A 124 12.30 5.25 4.78
N VAL A 125 12.29 3.94 4.56
CA VAL A 125 11.75 3.31 3.34
C VAL A 125 10.25 3.61 3.16
N TRP A 126 9.56 4.01 4.24
CA TRP A 126 8.14 4.33 4.22
C TRP A 126 7.79 5.68 3.59
N LEU A 127 8.69 6.68 3.63
CA LEU A 127 8.42 8.01 3.05
C LEU A 127 8.06 7.99 1.56
N PRO A 128 8.82 7.32 0.67
CA PRO A 128 8.45 7.25 -0.75
C PRO A 128 7.16 6.46 -0.99
N VAL A 129 6.82 5.51 -0.12
CA VAL A 129 5.56 4.75 -0.21
C VAL A 129 4.35 5.67 0.02
N PHE A 130 4.49 6.66 0.91
CA PHE A 130 3.47 7.69 1.14
C PHE A 130 3.56 8.88 0.18
N GLY A 131 4.53 8.88 -0.74
CA GLY A 131 4.76 9.98 -1.68
C GLY A 131 5.33 11.25 -1.02
N ILE A 132 5.90 11.13 0.18
CA ILE A 132 6.44 12.25 0.96
C ILE A 132 7.88 12.52 0.49
N ASP A 133 8.15 13.76 0.08
CA ASP A 133 9.50 14.20 -0.24
C ASP A 133 10.18 14.74 1.05
N PRO A 134 11.29 14.15 1.51
CA PRO A 134 11.98 14.61 2.72
C PRO A 134 12.53 16.05 2.60
N ALA A 135 12.82 16.54 1.39
CA ALA A 135 13.28 17.92 1.19
C ALA A 135 12.14 18.93 1.40
N ILE A 136 10.91 18.58 1.04
CA ILE A 136 9.72 19.41 1.26
C ILE A 136 9.25 19.28 2.71
N ALA A 137 9.25 18.06 3.25
CA ALA A 137 8.80 17.78 4.60
C ALA A 137 9.60 18.54 5.67
N LYS A 138 10.90 18.75 5.48
CA LYS A 138 11.75 19.53 6.40
C LYS A 138 11.43 21.03 6.41
N GLN A 139 10.84 21.56 5.34
CA GLN A 139 10.45 22.96 5.25
C GLN A 139 9.08 23.21 5.88
N LEU A 140 8.30 22.14 6.12
CA LEU A 140 6.95 22.24 6.66
C LEU A 140 6.89 22.90 8.05
N PRO A 141 7.79 22.58 9.02
CA PRO A 141 7.75 23.24 10.32
C PRO A 141 8.02 24.74 10.21
N GLU A 142 8.93 25.18 9.31
CA GLU A 142 9.17 26.61 9.07
C GLU A 142 7.92 27.32 8.53
N LYS A 143 7.17 26.68 7.62
CA LYS A 143 5.88 27.20 7.13
C LYS A 143 4.83 27.33 8.24
N CYS A 144 4.90 26.48 9.25
CA CYS A 144 4.07 26.55 10.44
C CYS A 144 4.67 27.42 11.57
N ASN A 145 5.75 28.15 11.30
CA ASN A 145 6.46 29.00 12.26
C ASN A 145 7.02 28.23 13.48
N LEU A 146 7.48 27.00 13.24
CA LEU A 146 8.13 26.11 14.19
C LEU A 146 9.63 26.00 13.90
N LYS A 147 10.44 25.78 14.95
CA LYS A 147 11.90 25.61 14.85
C LYS A 147 12.21 24.19 14.39
N VAL A 148 12.88 24.05 13.24
CA VAL A 148 13.45 22.78 12.78
C VAL A 148 14.74 22.48 13.56
N PRO A 149 14.99 21.25 14.02
CA PRO A 149 16.27 20.88 14.62
C PRO A 149 17.40 20.89 13.57
N ASP A 150 18.59 21.37 13.95
CA ASP A 150 19.71 21.64 13.02
C ASP A 150 20.27 20.40 12.28
N ASP A 151 20.01 19.19 12.79
CA ASP A 151 20.48 17.90 12.20
C ASP A 151 19.41 17.14 11.40
N CYS A 152 18.32 17.83 11.05
CA CYS A 152 17.30 17.35 10.12
C CYS A 152 17.73 17.66 8.68
#